data_AF-A0A8R7QB46-F1
#
_entry.id   AF-A0A8R7QB46-F1
#
_cell.length_a   1.000
_cell.length_b   1.000
_cell.length_c   1.000
_cell.angle_alpha   90.00
_cell.angle_beta   90.00
_cell.angle_gamma   90.00
#
_symmetry.space_group_name_H-M   'P 1'
#
loop_
_entity.id
_entity.type
_entity.pdbx_description
1 polymer ?
#
loop_
_entity_poly.entity_id
_entity_poly.type
_entity_poly.pdbx_seq_one_letter_code
_entity_poly.pdbx_strand_id
1 'polypeptide(L)'
;MSDKVEIRRGSWFEPLEDVKGKLMGVISNPPYIPTDDLPGLQPEVGWHEPKLALDGGKDGLDHLLHLCEGLSSALMPGGFFVFETNGNKQSEFLVDFISTKWSSSFCDVEAVLDFADIKRFVRGYRR
;
A
#
# COMPACT_ATOMS: atom_id res chain seq x y z
N MET A 1 -14.75 -27.48 7.44
CA MET A 1 -14.27 -26.38 6.59
C MET A 1 -13.56 -25.42 7.50
N SER A 2 -12.26 -25.20 7.31
CA SER A 2 -11.57 -24.10 8.00
C SER A 2 -12.14 -22.79 7.46
N ASP A 3 -12.29 -21.79 8.33
CA ASP A 3 -12.61 -20.44 7.89
C ASP A 3 -11.54 -19.98 6.90
N LYS A 4 -12.00 -19.43 5.76
CA LYS A 4 -11.13 -18.94 4.67
C LYS A 4 -10.64 -17.51 4.91
N VAL A 5 -11.17 -16.84 5.93
CA VAL A 5 -10.91 -15.44 6.27
C VAL A 5 -10.82 -15.30 7.78
N GLU A 6 -9.74 -14.69 8.25
CA GLU A 6 -9.55 -14.29 9.63
C GLU A 6 -9.46 -12.76 9.68
N ILE A 7 -10.24 -12.11 10.54
CA ILE A 7 -10.24 -10.65 10.70
C ILE A 7 -9.56 -10.31 12.02
N ARG A 8 -8.57 -9.42 11.95
CA ARG A 8 -7.84 -8.93 13.11
C ARG A 8 -7.92 -7.42 13.19
N ARG A 9 -8.17 -6.89 14.40
CA ARG A 9 -8.18 -5.45 14.67
C ARG A 9 -6.84 -5.03 15.25
N GLY A 10 -6.18 -4.07 14.63
CA GLY A 10 -4.92 -3.51 15.09
C GLY A 10 -4.40 -2.44 14.13
N SER A 11 -3.18 -1.97 14.38
CA SER A 11 -2.50 -1.04 13.48
C SER A 11 -1.52 -1.80 12.60
N TRP A 12 -1.70 -1.72 11.28
CA TRP A 12 -0.78 -2.27 10.28
C TRP A 12 -0.37 -3.72 10.54
N PHE A 13 0.91 -3.96 10.80
CA PHE A 13 1.49 -5.29 10.99
C PHE A 13 1.45 -5.78 12.44
N GLU A 14 1.07 -4.93 13.42
CA GLU A 14 0.97 -5.32 14.84
C GLU A 14 0.14 -6.59 15.08
N PRO A 15 -1.08 -6.75 14.48
CA PRO A 15 -1.87 -7.95 14.69
C PRO A 15 -1.35 -9.18 13.91
N LEU A 16 -0.24 -9.06 13.16
CA LEU A 16 0.29 -10.11 12.28
C LEU A 16 1.64 -10.68 12.74
N GLU A 17 2.07 -10.38 13.97
CA GLU A 17 3.39 -10.81 14.48
C GLU A 17 3.59 -12.34 14.51
N ASP A 18 2.53 -13.13 14.74
CA ASP A 18 2.53 -14.60 14.69
C ASP A 18 2.76 -15.18 13.28
N VAL A 19 2.43 -14.40 12.24
CA VAL A 19 2.57 -14.77 10.82
C VAL A 19 3.67 -13.98 10.08
N LYS A 20 4.47 -13.21 10.81
CA LYS A 20 5.62 -12.46 10.28
C LYS A 20 6.59 -13.36 9.51
N GLY A 21 6.97 -12.91 8.32
CA GLY A 21 7.86 -13.62 7.39
C GLY A 21 7.22 -14.83 6.71
N LYS A 22 5.91 -15.05 6.87
CA LYS A 22 5.18 -16.19 6.31
C LYS A 22 4.12 -15.78 5.29
N LEU A 23 3.92 -14.48 5.08
CA LEU A 23 2.90 -13.99 4.14
C LEU A 23 3.41 -14.14 2.70
N MET A 24 2.61 -14.82 1.88
CA MET A 24 2.83 -14.89 0.42
C MET A 24 2.48 -13.58 -0.28
N GLY A 25 1.56 -12.79 0.28
CA GLY A 25 1.06 -11.58 -0.35
C GLY A 25 0.62 -10.54 0.67
N VAL A 26 0.89 -9.27 0.39
CA VAL A 26 0.31 -8.13 1.10
C VAL A 26 -0.36 -7.21 0.08
N ILE A 27 -1.67 -7.03 0.19
CA ILE A 27 -2.45 -6.16 -0.68
C ILE A 27 -3.07 -5.07 0.19
N SER A 28 -2.95 -3.82 -0.22
CA SER A 28 -3.52 -2.70 0.54
C SER A 28 -4.05 -1.60 -0.37
N ASN A 29 -5.21 -1.08 -0.03
CA ASN A 29 -5.67 0.23 -0.46
C ASN A 29 -5.58 1.15 0.78
N PRO A 30 -4.39 1.73 1.07
CA PRO A 30 -4.20 2.57 2.24
C PRO A 30 -4.73 3.99 1.98
N PRO A 31 -4.94 4.82 3.01
CA PRO A 31 -5.19 6.24 2.80
C PRO A 31 -4.00 6.88 2.08
N TYR A 32 -4.25 7.52 0.93
CA TYR A 32 -3.21 8.04 0.04
C TYR A 32 -3.48 9.46 -0.48
N ILE A 33 -4.57 10.10 -0.03
CA ILE A 33 -4.97 11.42 -0.52
C ILE A 33 -4.24 12.49 0.29
N PRO A 34 -3.56 13.46 -0.36
CA PRO A 34 -2.97 14.59 0.35
C PRO A 34 -4.01 15.31 1.21
N THR A 35 -3.63 15.67 2.45
CA THR A 35 -4.54 16.34 3.40
C THR A 35 -5.19 17.60 2.81
N ASP A 36 -4.44 18.37 2.01
CA ASP A 36 -4.91 19.62 1.39
C ASP A 36 -5.92 19.38 0.25
N ASP A 37 -5.97 18.17 -0.32
CA ASP A 37 -6.90 17.80 -1.39
C ASP A 37 -8.26 17.29 -0.82
N LEU A 38 -8.31 16.90 0.46
CA LEU A 38 -9.52 16.37 1.11
C LEU A 38 -10.76 17.29 0.97
N PRO A 39 -10.67 18.62 1.10
CA PRO A 39 -11.84 19.49 0.96
C PRO A 39 -12.40 19.53 -0.47
N GLY A 40 -11.60 19.17 -1.48
CA GLY A 40 -11.97 19.17 -2.89
C GLY A 40 -12.52 17.85 -3.41
N LEU A 41 -12.67 16.84 -2.54
CA LEU A 41 -13.19 15.54 -2.93
C LEU A 41 -14.63 15.62 -3.42
N GLN A 42 -14.96 14.76 -4.37
CA GLN A 42 -16.34 14.60 -4.83
C GLN A 42 -17.24 14.28 -3.63
N PRO A 43 -18.45 14.88 -3.56
CA PRO A 43 -19.36 14.71 -2.42
C PRO A 43 -19.58 13.25 -2.05
N GLU A 44 -19.63 12.36 -3.04
CA GLU A 44 -19.82 10.92 -2.85
C GLU A 44 -18.68 10.29 -2.03
N VAL A 45 -17.42 10.64 -2.32
CA VAL A 45 -16.25 10.13 -1.58
C VAL A 45 -16.20 10.73 -0.17
N GLY A 46 -16.39 12.05 -0.07
CA GLY A 46 -16.36 12.76 1.22
C GLY A 46 -17.52 12.42 2.16
N TRP A 47 -18.65 11.91 1.64
CA TRP A 47 -19.81 11.51 2.43
C TRP A 47 -19.84 10.03 2.79
N HIS A 48 -19.25 9.16 1.97
CA HIS A 48 -19.31 7.71 2.19
C HIS A 48 -18.09 7.15 2.92
N GLU A 49 -16.93 7.80 2.86
CA GLU A 49 -15.71 7.30 3.50
C GLU A 49 -15.27 8.17 4.70
N PRO A 50 -14.88 7.55 5.83
CA PRO A 50 -14.35 8.30 6.97
C PRO A 50 -13.01 8.95 6.58
N LYS A 51 -12.75 10.17 7.06
CA LYS A 51 -11.48 10.89 6.78
C LYS A 51 -10.22 10.06 7.04
N LEU A 52 -10.25 9.21 8.08
CA LEU A 52 -9.15 8.30 8.42
C LEU A 52 -8.82 7.28 7.32
N ALA A 53 -9.80 6.93 6.47
CA ALA A 53 -9.59 6.05 5.32
C ALA A 53 -9.03 6.78 4.09
N LEU A 54 -9.02 8.11 4.10
CA LEU A 54 -8.65 8.94 2.94
C LEU A 54 -7.32 9.68 3.13
N ASP A 55 -7.11 10.27 4.32
CA ASP A 55 -5.98 11.15 4.61
C ASP A 55 -4.65 10.39 4.64
N GLY A 56 -3.85 10.57 3.59
CA GLY A 56 -2.51 10.01 3.47
C GLY A 56 -1.39 10.93 4.01
N GLY A 57 -1.76 11.98 4.75
CA GLY A 57 -0.85 13.00 5.23
C GLY A 57 -0.53 14.06 4.16
N LYS A 58 0.51 14.86 4.41
CA LYS A 58 0.81 16.07 3.61
C LYS A 58 0.92 15.78 2.10
N ASP A 59 1.64 14.72 1.75
CA ASP A 59 1.90 14.35 0.35
C ASP A 59 1.15 13.05 -0.06
N GLY A 60 0.26 12.54 0.80
CA GLY A 60 -0.45 11.27 0.57
C GLY A 60 0.42 10.01 0.73
N LEU A 61 1.64 10.14 1.25
CA LEU A 61 2.66 9.08 1.23
C LEU A 61 2.87 8.39 2.59
N ASP A 62 2.35 8.94 3.69
CA ASP A 62 2.74 8.52 5.05
C ASP A 62 2.49 7.01 5.27
N HIS A 63 1.32 6.54 4.85
CA HIS A 63 0.92 5.14 4.98
C HIS A 63 1.59 4.22 3.96
N LEU A 64 1.84 4.70 2.74
CA LEU A 64 2.55 3.94 1.71
C LEU A 64 4.00 3.68 2.13
N LEU A 65 4.66 4.69 2.70
CA LEU A 65 6.02 4.57 3.22
C LEU A 65 6.06 3.64 4.43
N HIS A 66 5.11 3.76 5.35
CA HIS A 66 4.99 2.85 6.50
C HIS A 66 4.85 1.38 6.06
N LEU A 67 4.00 1.12 5.07
CA LEU A 67 3.85 -0.22 4.49
C LEU A 67 5.18 -0.74 3.94
N CYS A 68 5.89 0.06 3.15
CA CYS A 68 7.18 -0.31 2.57
C CYS A 68 8.22 -0.72 3.63
N GLU A 69 8.22 -0.06 4.79
CA GLU A 69 9.12 -0.39 5.89
C GLU A 69 8.81 -1.75 6.52
N GLY A 70 7.52 -2.09 6.67
CA GLY A 70 7.08 -3.36 7.27
C GLY A 70 7.13 -4.57 6.33
N LEU A 71 7.02 -4.36 5.00
CA LEU A 71 6.91 -5.43 4.00
C LEU A 71 8.04 -6.47 4.10
N SER A 72 9.28 -6.01 4.30
CA SER A 72 10.46 -6.87 4.30
C SER A 72 10.42 -7.93 5.40
N SER A 73 9.80 -7.60 6.52
CA SER A 73 9.64 -8.50 7.66
C SER A 73 8.36 -9.32 7.58
N ALA A 74 7.35 -8.83 6.85
CA ALA A 74 6.05 -9.49 6.73
C ALA A 74 6.06 -10.62 5.69
N LEU A 75 6.68 -10.38 4.53
CA LEU A 75 6.67 -11.31 3.41
C LEU A 75 7.71 -12.43 3.54
N MET A 76 7.33 -13.62 3.08
CA MET A 76 8.28 -14.71 2.81
C MET A 76 9.08 -14.42 1.51
N PRO A 77 10.27 -15.01 1.30
CA PRO A 77 10.96 -14.96 0.00
C PRO A 77 10.06 -15.42 -1.15
N GLY A 78 10.05 -14.68 -2.25
CA GLY A 78 9.12 -14.86 -3.37
C GLY A 78 7.71 -14.27 -3.14
N GLY A 79 7.43 -13.75 -1.95
CA GLY A 79 6.21 -13.00 -1.60
C GLY A 79 5.99 -11.78 -2.46
N PHE A 80 4.74 -11.37 -2.66
CA PHE A 80 4.41 -10.17 -3.45
C PHE A 80 3.71 -9.10 -2.63
N PHE A 81 3.77 -7.86 -3.09
CA PHE A 81 2.93 -6.78 -2.59
C PHE A 81 2.23 -6.04 -3.71
N VAL A 82 1.06 -5.46 -3.41
CA VAL A 82 0.33 -4.55 -4.30
C VAL A 82 -0.32 -3.45 -3.46
N PHE A 83 0.00 -2.19 -3.76
CA PHE A 83 -0.59 -1.02 -3.10
C PHE A 83 -1.31 -0.12 -4.10
N GLU A 84 -2.49 0.33 -3.72
CA GLU A 84 -3.17 1.41 -4.45
C GLU A 84 -2.54 2.78 -4.12
N THR A 85 -2.50 3.66 -5.11
CA THR A 85 -1.85 4.99 -5.04
C THR A 85 -2.65 6.03 -5.81
N ASN A 86 -2.39 7.30 -5.53
CA ASN A 86 -3.03 8.45 -6.16
C ASN A 86 -2.32 8.87 -7.47
N GLY A 87 -2.40 8.02 -8.49
CA GLY A 87 -1.98 8.36 -9.84
C GLY A 87 -0.47 8.32 -10.10
N ASN A 88 -0.10 8.73 -11.32
CA ASN A 88 1.25 8.55 -11.88
C ASN A 88 2.38 9.07 -10.98
N LYS A 89 2.25 10.30 -10.48
CA LYS A 89 3.31 10.93 -9.67
C LYS A 89 3.62 10.13 -8.40
N GLN A 90 2.58 9.67 -7.70
CA GLN A 90 2.75 8.92 -6.47
C GLN A 90 3.24 7.49 -6.73
N SER A 91 2.67 6.83 -7.74
CA SER A 91 3.12 5.51 -8.19
C SER A 91 4.61 5.50 -8.56
N GLU A 92 5.05 6.45 -9.39
CA GLU A 92 6.43 6.54 -9.88
C GLU A 92 7.40 6.83 -8.74
N PHE A 93 7.07 7.77 -7.86
CA PHE A 93 7.87 8.06 -6.68
C PHE A 93 8.07 6.80 -5.82
N LEU A 94 7.01 6.03 -5.59
CA LEU A 94 7.09 4.84 -4.74
C LEU A 94 7.92 3.73 -5.38
N VAL A 95 7.81 3.54 -6.70
CA VAL A 95 8.68 2.61 -7.45
C VAL A 95 10.15 2.98 -7.29
N ASP A 96 10.50 4.26 -7.48
CA ASP A 96 11.87 4.74 -7.34
C ASP A 96 12.38 4.61 -5.90
N PHE A 97 11.54 4.94 -4.92
CA PHE A 97 11.85 4.84 -3.51
C PHE A 97 12.15 3.39 -3.11
N ILE A 98 11.28 2.44 -3.46
CA ILE A 98 11.48 1.02 -3.13
C ILE A 98 12.71 0.48 -3.87
N SER A 99 12.83 0.77 -5.17
CA SER A 99 13.96 0.29 -5.98
C SER A 99 15.30 0.83 -5.51
N THR A 100 15.33 2.02 -4.90
CA THR A 100 16.55 2.63 -4.35
C THR A 100 16.84 2.16 -2.94
N LYS A 101 15.90 2.36 -2.00
CA LYS A 101 16.09 2.10 -0.57
C LYS A 101 16.10 0.61 -0.25
N TRP A 102 15.34 -0.18 -1.01
CA TRP A 102 15.08 -1.60 -0.72
C TRP A 102 15.50 -2.53 -1.86
N SER A 103 16.47 -2.13 -2.69
CA SER A 103 16.98 -2.91 -3.85
C SER A 103 17.42 -4.33 -3.52
N SER A 104 17.99 -4.54 -2.33
CA SER A 104 18.41 -5.86 -1.82
C SER A 104 17.27 -6.71 -1.28
N SER A 105 16.12 -6.09 -1.00
CA SER A 105 14.95 -6.72 -0.41
C SER A 105 13.84 -7.00 -1.42
N PHE A 106 13.72 -6.19 -2.47
CA PHE A 106 12.65 -6.34 -3.45
C PHE A 106 13.17 -6.34 -4.90
N CYS A 107 12.40 -6.96 -5.79
CA CYS A 107 12.63 -7.02 -7.22
C CYS A 107 11.34 -6.82 -8.01
N ASP A 108 11.49 -6.55 -9.31
CA ASP A 108 10.41 -6.36 -10.28
C ASP A 108 9.34 -5.38 -9.76
N VAL A 109 9.81 -4.26 -9.20
CA VAL A 109 8.97 -3.21 -8.66
C VAL A 109 8.50 -2.31 -9.80
N GLU A 110 7.19 -2.18 -9.97
CA GLU A 110 6.62 -1.43 -11.08
C GLU A 110 5.26 -0.81 -10.75
N ALA A 111 4.91 0.22 -11.51
CA ALA A 111 3.60 0.86 -11.48
C ALA A 111 2.71 0.24 -12.56
N VAL A 112 1.47 -0.10 -12.18
CA VAL A 112 0.49 -0.80 -13.02
C VAL A 112 -0.71 0.12 -13.28
N LEU A 113 -1.19 0.11 -14.53
CA LEU A 113 -2.34 0.89 -14.97
C LEU A 113 -3.66 0.30 -14.45
N ASP A 114 -4.61 1.18 -14.15
CA ASP A 114 -6.03 0.83 -14.04
C ASP A 114 -6.69 0.76 -15.43
N PHE A 115 -8.00 0.49 -15.48
CA PHE A 115 -8.77 0.43 -16.73
C PHE A 115 -8.98 1.80 -17.40
N ALA A 116 -8.58 2.90 -16.74
CA ALA A 116 -8.62 4.26 -17.28
C ALA A 116 -7.23 4.73 -17.73
N ASP A 117 -6.27 3.81 -17.87
CA ASP A 117 -4.89 4.07 -18.29
C ASP A 117 -4.13 5.02 -17.33
N ILE A 118 -4.48 5.01 -16.04
CA ILE A 118 -3.77 5.74 -15.00
C ILE A 118 -2.96 4.76 -14.17
N LYS A 119 -1.68 5.07 -13.87
CA LYS A 119 -0.91 4.26 -12.92
C LYS A 119 -1.58 4.38 -11.55
N ARG A 120 -2.14 3.28 -11.10
CA ARG A 120 -2.98 3.22 -9.89
C ARG A 120 -2.37 2.32 -8.84
N PHE A 121 -1.61 1.32 -9.26
CA PHE A 121 -1.05 0.34 -8.34
C PHE A 121 0.46 0.30 -8.44
N VAL A 122 1.12 0.03 -7.32
CA VAL A 122 2.54 -0.32 -7.27
C VAL A 122 2.65 -1.75 -6.78
N ARG A 123 3.36 -2.60 -7.52
CA ARG A 123 3.61 -3.99 -7.15
C ARG A 123 5.09 -4.32 -7.16
N GLY A 124 5.45 -5.40 -6.50
CA GLY A 124 6.79 -5.98 -6.54
C GLY A 124 6.89 -7.28 -5.75
N TYR A 125 8.07 -7.88 -5.74
CA TYR A 125 8.32 -9.18 -5.11
C TYR A 125 9.46 -9.11 -4.10
N ARG A 126 9.33 -9.87 -3.01
CA ARG A 126 10.35 -10.11 -2.01
C ARG A 126 11.41 -11.05 -2.58
N ARG A 127 12.67 -10.61 -2.54
CA ARG A 127 13.83 -11.44 -2.89
C ARG A 127 14.02 -12.61 -1.92
#